data_AF-A0A5K1K9C2-F1
#
_entry.id   AF-A0A5K1K9C2-F1
#
_cell.length_a   1.000
_cell.length_b   1.000
_cell.length_c   1.000
_cell.angle_alpha   90.00
_cell.angle_beta   90.00
_cell.angle_gamma   90.00
#
_symmetry.space_group_name_H-M   'P 1'
#
loop_
_entity.id
_entity.type
_entity.pdbx_description
1 polymer ?
#
loop_
_entity_poly.entity_id
_entity_poly.type
_entity_poly.pdbx_seq_one_letter_code
_entity_poly.pdbx_strand_id
1 'polypeptide(L)'
;MILFVASYATGLGNVPWQQGELFTLEVRGIGTSLATATNWSGNLIIGATYLSLMDRITPAGAFGFYAGLSVLGWFFCLFAYPETAGVSLEEVGLIFKDGFGIKESERLRKEKQAIRRAQAGRDGEAA
;
A
#
# COMPACT_ATOMS: atom_id res chain seq x y z
N MET A 1 0.31 17.66 15.76
CA MET A 1 1.08 16.44 16.09
C MET A 1 0.19 15.21 16.26
N ILE A 2 -0.83 15.23 17.13
CA ILE A 2 -1.71 14.06 17.37
C ILE A 2 -2.36 13.55 16.08
N LEU A 3 -3.00 14.43 15.30
CA LEU A 3 -3.64 14.05 14.03
C LEU A 3 -2.64 13.45 13.03
N PHE A 4 -1.46 14.05 12.91
CA PHE A 4 -0.40 13.55 12.04
C PHE A 4 0.04 12.14 12.43
N VAL A 5 0.34 11.92 13.72
CA VAL A 5 0.76 10.60 14.22
C VAL A 5 -0.34 9.57 14.06
N ALA A 6 -1.60 9.92 14.36
CA ALA A 6 -2.74 9.03 14.20
C ALA A 6 -2.92 8.60 12.73
N SER A 7 -2.93 9.56 11.79
CA SER A 7 -3.03 9.29 10.36
C SER A 7 -1.87 8.44 9.84
N TYR A 8 -0.64 8.74 10.28
CA TYR A 8 0.53 7.95 9.91
C TYR A 8 0.39 6.52 10.43
N ALA A 9 0.09 6.33 11.71
CA ALA A 9 0.00 5.01 12.33
C ALA A 9 -1.08 4.12 11.69
N THR A 10 -2.25 4.67 11.37
CA THR A 10 -3.34 3.91 10.74
C THR A 10 -3.12 3.64 9.26
N GLY A 11 -2.36 4.50 8.57
CA GLY A 11 -2.09 4.41 7.13
C GLY A 11 -0.69 3.86 6.86
N LEU A 12 0.23 4.76 6.50
CA LEU A 12 1.58 4.44 6.04
C LEU A 12 2.45 3.69 7.07
N GLY A 13 2.11 3.78 8.35
CA GLY A 13 2.80 3.06 9.42
C GLY A 13 2.51 1.57 9.44
N ASN A 14 1.38 1.12 8.88
CA ASN A 14 0.97 -0.29 8.91
C ASN A 14 0.73 -0.89 7.52
N VAL A 15 0.07 -0.17 6.62
CA VAL A 15 -0.34 -0.68 5.30
C VAL A 15 0.83 -1.21 4.46
N PRO A 16 1.98 -0.51 4.34
CA PRO A 16 3.13 -1.02 3.57
C PRO A 16 3.74 -2.31 4.12
N TRP A 17 3.51 -2.64 5.40
CA TRP A 17 4.00 -3.88 5.99
C TRP A 17 3.11 -5.08 5.66
N GLN A 18 1.90 -4.85 5.13
CA GLN A 18 1.03 -5.88 4.55
C GLN A 18 1.40 -6.19 3.07
N GLN A 19 2.56 -5.71 2.58
CA GLN A 19 3.06 -5.93 1.22
C GLN A 19 3.03 -7.39 0.74
N GLY A 20 3.07 -8.38 1.65
CA GLY A 20 2.94 -9.79 1.31
C GLY A 20 1.64 -10.14 0.58
N GLU A 21 0.58 -9.36 0.76
CA GLU A 21 -0.71 -9.51 0.07
C GLU A 21 -0.64 -9.20 -1.43
N LEU A 22 0.38 -8.44 -1.88
CA LEU A 22 0.56 -8.10 -3.29
C LEU A 22 1.27 -9.21 -4.08
N PHE A 23 1.72 -10.26 -3.40
CA PHE A 23 2.47 -11.35 -4.01
C PHE A 23 1.73 -12.68 -3.90
N THR A 24 1.73 -13.44 -5.00
CA THR A 24 1.27 -14.83 -5.02
C THR A 24 2.14 -15.70 -4.11
N LEU A 25 1.60 -16.83 -3.66
CA LEU A 25 2.28 -17.72 -2.70
C LEU A 25 3.69 -18.13 -3.13
N GLU A 26 3.89 -18.39 -4.42
CA GLU A 26 5.16 -18.87 -4.99
C GLU A 26 6.30 -17.86 -4.85
N VAL A 27 6.02 -16.57 -5.02
CA VAL A 27 7.04 -15.50 -5.03
C VAL A 27 6.98 -14.59 -3.81
N ARG A 28 6.05 -14.83 -2.88
CA ARG A 28 5.86 -13.95 -1.72
C ARG A 28 7.12 -13.76 -0.90
N GLY A 29 7.86 -14.83 -0.63
CA GLY A 29 9.06 -14.76 0.20
C GLY A 29 10.09 -13.79 -0.36
N ILE A 30 10.42 -13.94 -1.65
CA ILE A 30 11.40 -13.08 -2.34
C ILE A 30 10.84 -11.67 -2.63
N GLY A 31 9.55 -11.55 -2.97
CA GLY A 31 8.90 -10.26 -3.20
C GLY A 31 8.87 -9.40 -1.94
N THR A 32 8.49 -10.01 -0.80
CA THR A 32 8.44 -9.32 0.51
C THR A 32 9.84 -8.95 1.00
N SER A 33 10.84 -9.81 0.79
CA SER A 33 12.22 -9.50 1.20
C SER A 33 12.81 -8.35 0.38
N LEU A 34 12.56 -8.31 -0.94
CA LEU A 34 13.01 -7.23 -1.80
C LEU A 34 12.32 -5.90 -1.48
N ALA A 35 11.01 -5.90 -1.26
CA ALA A 35 10.28 -4.69 -0.87
C ALA A 35 10.71 -4.18 0.52
N THR A 36 10.97 -5.09 1.46
CA THR A 36 11.56 -4.74 2.77
C THR A 36 12.99 -4.18 2.63
N ALA A 37 13.84 -4.80 1.82
CA ALA A 37 15.21 -4.33 1.57
C ALA A 37 15.22 -2.94 0.91
N THR A 38 14.28 -2.69 0.00
CA THR A 38 14.08 -1.38 -0.64
C THR A 38 13.69 -0.32 0.40
N ASN A 39 12.78 -0.64 1.31
CA ASN A 39 12.40 0.27 2.41
C ASN A 39 13.59 0.64 3.29
N TRP A 40 14.35 -0.36 3.76
CA TRP A 40 15.52 -0.12 4.61
C TRP A 40 16.64 0.62 3.90
N SER A 41 16.82 0.37 2.60
CA SER A 41 17.77 1.11 1.76
C SER A 41 17.38 2.58 1.63
N GLY A 42 16.09 2.88 1.39
CA GLY A 42 15.57 4.25 1.41
C GLY A 42 15.75 4.93 2.76
N ASN A 43 15.48 4.23 3.86
CA ASN A 43 15.72 4.71 5.21
C ASN A 43 17.20 5.06 5.43
N LEU A 44 18.13 4.17 5.04
CA LEU A 44 19.56 4.41 5.15
C LEU A 44 20.00 5.66 4.35
N ILE A 45 19.52 5.80 3.11
CA ILE A 45 19.84 6.95 2.26
C ILE A 45 19.34 8.25 2.91
N ILE A 46 18.09 8.27 3.38
CA ILE A 46 17.52 9.45 4.03
C ILE A 46 18.30 9.76 5.31
N GLY A 47 18.53 8.76 6.18
CA GLY A 47 19.27 8.94 7.42
C GLY A 47 20.69 9.49 7.20
N ALA A 48 21.38 9.03 6.16
CA ALA A 48 22.73 9.50 5.82
C ALA A 48 22.76 10.90 5.20
N THR A 49 21.72 11.28 4.44
CA THR A 49 21.73 12.51 3.63
C THR A 49 20.93 13.66 4.24
N TYR A 50 20.02 13.40 5.18
CA TYR A 50 19.05 14.37 5.69
C TYR A 50 19.71 15.62 6.29
N LEU A 51 20.72 15.45 7.16
CA LEU A 51 21.44 16.57 7.77
C LEU A 51 22.15 17.42 6.72
N SER A 52 22.86 16.78 5.80
CA SER A 52 23.54 17.46 4.68
C SER A 52 22.58 18.21 3.77
N LEU A 53 21.37 17.69 3.57
CA LEU A 53 20.34 18.37 2.79
C LEU A 53 19.84 19.62 3.52
N MET A 54 19.53 19.51 4.82
CA MET A 54 19.09 20.66 5.63
C MET A 54 20.12 21.80 5.63
N ASP A 55 21.40 21.47 5.74
CA ASP A 55 22.49 22.46 5.75
C ASP A 55 22.63 23.19 4.40
N ARG A 56 22.36 22.50 3.28
CA ARG A 56 22.54 23.07 1.93
C ARG A 56 21.38 23.94 1.43
N ILE A 57 20.13 23.55 1.71
CA ILE A 57 18.94 24.21 1.11
C ILE A 57 18.02 24.86 2.13
N THR A 58 18.39 24.86 3.42
CA THR A 58 17.59 25.25 4.60
C THR A 58 16.61 24.16 5.08
N PRO A 59 16.24 24.16 6.37
CA PRO A 59 15.24 23.24 6.92
C PRO A 59 13.91 23.31 6.17
N ALA A 60 13.42 24.52 5.87
CA ALA A 60 12.16 24.69 5.14
C ALA A 60 12.22 24.08 3.74
N GLY A 61 13.35 24.22 3.04
CA GLY A 61 13.58 23.58 1.74
C GLY A 61 13.59 22.05 1.83
N ALA A 62 14.26 21.48 2.84
CA ALA A 62 14.30 20.03 3.05
C ALA A 62 12.91 19.46 3.37
N PHE A 63 12.14 20.08 4.28
CA PHE A 63 10.76 19.67 4.56
C PHE A 63 9.87 19.81 3.32
N GLY A 64 10.01 20.89 2.55
CA GLY A 64 9.27 21.08 1.30
C GLY A 64 9.57 20.01 0.25
N PHE A 65 10.83 19.58 0.14
CA PHE A 65 11.24 18.49 -0.74
C PHE A 65 10.57 17.17 -0.37
N TYR A 66 10.62 16.77 0.91
CA TYR A 66 9.97 15.53 1.36
C TYR A 66 8.44 15.61 1.33
N ALA A 67 7.86 16.79 1.53
CA ALA A 67 6.43 17.01 1.32
C ALA A 67 6.04 16.79 -0.15
N GLY A 68 6.84 17.29 -1.10
CA GLY A 68 6.66 17.04 -2.53
C GLY A 68 6.75 15.55 -2.88
N LEU A 69 7.75 14.84 -2.35
CA LEU A 69 7.86 13.38 -2.51
C LEU A 69 6.66 12.64 -1.92
N SER A 70 6.13 13.09 -0.79
CA SER A 70 4.94 12.51 -0.16
C SER A 70 3.69 12.70 -1.02
N VAL A 71 3.53 13.88 -1.64
CA VAL A 71 2.43 14.15 -2.59
C VAL A 71 2.53 13.26 -3.83
N LEU A 72 3.73 13.09 -4.39
CA LEU A 72 3.96 12.17 -5.51
C LEU A 72 3.64 10.72 -5.12
N GLY A 73 4.06 10.29 -3.93
CA GLY A 73 3.72 8.98 -3.38
C GLY A 73 2.21 8.80 -3.20
N TRP A 74 1.50 9.83 -2.74
CA TRP A 74 0.05 9.80 -2.63
C TRP A 74 -0.64 9.61 -3.99
N PHE A 75 -0.22 10.33 -5.03
CA PHE A 75 -0.73 10.10 -6.39
C PHE A 75 -0.39 8.71 -6.91
N PHE A 76 0.82 8.20 -6.63
CA PHE A 76 1.18 6.83 -6.99
C PHE A 76 0.23 5.82 -6.31
N CYS A 77 -0.09 6.00 -5.03
CA CYS A 77 -1.06 5.14 -4.36
C CYS A 77 -2.44 5.18 -5.03
N LEU A 78 -2.91 6.36 -5.47
CA LEU A 78 -4.22 6.48 -6.12
C LEU A 78 -4.29 5.79 -7.49
N PHE A 79 -3.20 5.81 -8.27
CA PHE A 79 -3.22 5.32 -9.65
C PHE A 79 -2.58 3.95 -9.87
N ALA A 80 -1.72 3.50 -8.95
CA ALA A 80 -0.89 2.31 -9.14
C ALA A 80 -0.96 1.29 -7.98
N TYR A 81 -1.59 1.63 -6.85
CA TYR A 81 -1.73 0.71 -5.71
C TYR A 81 -3.15 0.09 -5.67
N PRO A 82 -3.33 -1.18 -6.05
CA PRO A 82 -4.62 -1.84 -6.03
C PRO A 82 -5.07 -2.16 -4.59
N GLU A 83 -6.38 -2.22 -4.39
CA GLU A 83 -6.98 -2.60 -3.11
C GLU A 83 -6.95 -4.13 -2.94
N THR A 84 -6.18 -4.64 -1.98
CA THR A 84 -6.03 -6.10 -1.74
C THR A 84 -7.01 -6.64 -0.71
N ALA A 85 -7.77 -5.79 -0.01
CA ALA A 85 -8.65 -6.23 1.06
C ALA A 85 -9.72 -7.23 0.57
N GLY A 86 -9.65 -8.46 1.10
CA GLY A 86 -10.62 -9.53 0.81
C GLY A 86 -10.33 -10.34 -0.47
N VAL A 87 -9.21 -10.06 -1.14
CA VAL A 87 -8.69 -10.86 -2.25
C VAL A 87 -7.88 -12.03 -1.68
N SER A 88 -8.06 -13.24 -2.22
CA SER A 88 -7.26 -14.38 -1.81
C SER A 88 -5.89 -14.34 -2.49
N LEU A 89 -4.91 -14.97 -1.85
CA LEU A 89 -3.52 -14.97 -2.34
C LEU A 89 -3.34 -15.69 -3.69
N GLU A 90 -4.28 -16.55 -4.02
CA GLU A 90 -4.37 -17.26 -5.31
C GLU A 90 -4.89 -16.32 -6.41
N GLU A 91 -5.79 -15.40 -6.07
CA GLU A 91 -6.39 -14.43 -6.98
C GLU A 91 -5.49 -13.21 -7.24
N VAL A 92 -4.52 -12.94 -6.35
CA VAL A 92 -3.57 -11.81 -6.48
C VAL A 92 -2.84 -11.84 -7.83
N GLY A 93 -2.51 -13.03 -8.35
CA GLY A 93 -1.88 -13.17 -9.67
C GLY A 93 -2.75 -12.66 -10.82
N LEU A 94 -4.08 -12.68 -10.66
CA LEU A 94 -5.03 -12.18 -11.65
C LEU A 94 -5.06 -10.64 -11.68
N ILE A 95 -4.87 -10.00 -10.52
CA ILE A 95 -4.88 -8.53 -10.39
C ILE A 95 -3.76 -7.90 -11.25
N PHE A 96 -2.57 -8.48 -11.22
CA PHE A 96 -1.39 -7.90 -11.87
C PHE A 96 -1.15 -8.38 -13.32
N LYS A 97 -2.08 -9.13 -13.91
CA LYS A 97 -1.90 -9.72 -15.25
C LYS A 97 -1.81 -8.67 -16.36
N ASP A 98 -2.67 -7.65 -16.32
CA ASP A 98 -2.82 -6.66 -17.39
C ASP A 98 -2.37 -5.23 -16.98
N GLY A 99 -1.61 -5.10 -15.88
CA GLY A 99 -1.04 -3.82 -15.42
C GLY A 99 -1.05 -3.66 -13.90
N PHE A 100 -1.28 -2.42 -13.42
CA PHE A 100 -1.33 -2.08 -11.97
C PHE A 100 -2.56 -2.65 -11.23
N GLY A 101 -3.49 -3.31 -11.93
CA GLY A 101 -4.56 -4.07 -11.30
C GLY A 101 -5.64 -3.28 -10.56
N ILE A 102 -5.64 -1.94 -10.62
CA ILE A 102 -6.64 -1.09 -9.93
C ILE A 102 -8.07 -1.53 -10.26
N LYS A 103 -8.43 -1.52 -11.56
CA LYS A 103 -9.79 -1.86 -12.01
C LYS A 103 -10.18 -3.30 -11.69
N GLU A 104 -9.21 -4.21 -11.77
CA GLU A 104 -9.43 -5.64 -11.54
C GLU A 104 -9.69 -5.92 -10.05
N SER A 105 -8.89 -5.29 -9.18
CA SER A 105 -9.10 -5.36 -7.73
C SER A 105 -10.48 -4.83 -7.31
N GLU A 106 -10.93 -3.73 -7.92
CA GLU A 106 -12.27 -3.19 -7.67
C GLU A 106 -13.38 -4.12 -8.16
N ARG A 107 -13.21 -4.76 -9.33
CA ARG A 107 -14.16 -5.74 -9.87
C ARG A 107 -14.33 -6.93 -8.93
N LEU A 108 -13.23 -7.58 -8.58
CA LEU A 108 -13.21 -8.75 -7.68
C LEU A 108 -13.86 -8.42 -6.33
N ARG A 109 -13.58 -7.23 -5.79
CA ARG A 109 -14.17 -6.79 -4.53
C ARG A 109 -15.69 -6.57 -4.64
N LYS A 110 -16.18 -5.95 -5.72
CA LYS A 110 -17.63 -5.77 -5.95
C LYS A 110 -18.34 -7.12 -6.08
N GLU A 111 -17.76 -8.06 -6.82
CA GLU A 111 -18.28 -9.42 -6.97
C GLU A 111 -18.36 -10.14 -5.63
N LYS A 112 -17.28 -10.12 -4.83
CA LYS A 112 -17.27 -10.76 -3.50
C LYS A 112 -18.24 -10.11 -2.52
N GLN A 113 -18.38 -8.79 -2.54
CA GLN A 113 -19.36 -8.10 -1.72
C GLN A 113 -20.80 -8.47 -2.09
N ALA A 114 -21.09 -8.63 -3.39
CA ALA A 114 -22.40 -9.09 -3.86
C ALA A 114 -22.69 -10.52 -3.40
N ILE A 115 -21.71 -11.44 -3.53
CA ILE A 115 -21.85 -12.83 -3.07
C ILE A 115 -22.09 -12.90 -1.55
N ARG A 116 -21.29 -12.18 -0.75
CA ARG A 116 -21.45 -12.14 0.72
C ARG A 116 -22.81 -11.60 1.14
N ARG A 117 -23.32 -10.56 0.46
CA ARG A 117 -24.65 -10.00 0.73
C ARG A 117 -25.77 -10.99 0.37
N ALA A 118 -25.64 -11.70 -0.75
CA ALA A 118 -26.60 -12.72 -1.16
C ALA A 118 -26.63 -13.91 -0.17
N GLN A 119 -25.48 -14.34 0.35
CA GLN A 119 -25.40 -15.39 1.37
C GLN A 119 -26.05 -14.96 2.69
N ALA A 120 -25.72 -13.76 3.18
CA ALA A 120 -26.30 -13.23 4.42
C ALA A 120 -27.83 -13.10 4.38
N GLY A 121 -28.40 -12.76 3.22
CA GLY A 121 -29.86 -12.72 3.04
C GLY A 121 -30.52 -14.11 3.10
N ARG A 122 -29.87 -15.14 2.54
CA ARG A 122 -30.37 -16.52 2.57
C ARG A 122 -30.29 -17.14 3.96
N ASP A 123 -29.22 -16.86 4.70
CA ASP A 123 -29.04 -17.37 6.06
C ASP A 123 -30.00 -16.68 7.04
N GLY A 124 -30.37 -15.42 6.79
CA GLY A 124 -31.38 -14.68 7.56
C GLY A 124 -32.83 -15.08 7.26
N GLU A 125 -33.14 -15.63 6.08
CA GLU A 125 -34.44 -16.23 5.78
C GLU A 125 -34.58 -17.66 6.32
N ALA A 126 -33.45 -18.33 6.62
CA ALA A 126 -33.42 -19.71 7.13
C ALA A 126 -33.38 -19.81 8.67
N ALA A 127 -33.27 -18.69 9.39
CA ALA A 127 -33.22 -18.58 10.85
C ALA A 127 -34.53 -18.01 11.42
#